data_AF-A0A8T0USE0-F1
#
_entry.id   AF-A0A8T0USE0-F1
#
_cell.length_a   1.000
_cell.length_b   1.000
_cell.length_c   1.000
_cell.angle_alpha   90.00
_cell.angle_beta   90.00
_cell.angle_gamma   90.00
#
_symmetry.space_group_name_H-M   'P 1'
#
loop_
_entity.id
_entity.type
_entity.pdbx_description
1 polymer ?
#
loop_
_entity_poly.entity_id
_entity_poly.type
_entity_poly.pdbx_seq_one_letter_code
_entity_poly.pdbx_strand_id
1 'polypeptide(L)'
;MRERLRMRGLRCHIMYCRNSTRLQVVPLLASRSQALRYLFVRWGLSVGNMYLITGEHGDTDQEEMLSGLHKTVILRAVTEKGSEALLRSSGSYHRTDVVPSESPLVSYTDGDLKADEIMGALKQVSKTSSGM
;
A
#
# COMPACT_ATOMS: atom_id res chain seq x y z
N MET A 1 -19.24 -1.41 9.20
CA MET A 1 -19.08 0.05 9.42
C MET A 1 -19.14 0.86 8.11
N ARG A 2 -18.34 0.52 7.08
CA ARG A 2 -18.39 1.19 5.76
C ARG A 2 -19.80 1.32 5.19
N GLU A 3 -20.56 0.23 5.22
CA GLU A 3 -21.96 0.22 4.78
C GLU A 3 -22.84 1.20 5.57
N ARG A 4 -22.72 1.23 6.90
CA ARG A 4 -23.48 2.14 7.77
C ARG A 4 -23.18 3.61 7.49
N LEU A 5 -21.91 3.94 7.20
CA LEU A 5 -21.52 5.32 6.81
C LEU A 5 -22.11 5.68 5.44
N ARG A 6 -22.06 4.74 4.48
CA ARG A 6 -22.63 4.93 3.14
C ARG A 6 -24.15 5.12 3.17
N MET A 7 -24.87 4.36 4.00
CA MET A 7 -26.32 4.52 4.21
C MET A 7 -26.70 5.89 4.78
N ARG A 8 -25.76 6.59 5.43
CA ARG A 8 -25.93 7.96 5.93
C ARG A 8 -25.43 9.02 4.94
N GLY A 9 -25.12 8.65 3.70
CA GLY A 9 -24.58 9.55 2.68
C GLY A 9 -23.11 9.95 2.90
N LEU A 10 -22.42 9.37 3.90
CA LEU A 10 -21.03 9.66 4.18
C LEU A 10 -20.13 8.78 3.29
N ARG A 11 -19.49 9.41 2.30
CA ARG A 11 -18.48 8.77 1.45
C ARG A 11 -17.10 8.97 2.05
N CYS A 12 -16.59 7.93 2.68
CA CYS A 12 -15.34 7.96 3.44
C CYS A 12 -14.56 6.66 3.36
N HIS A 13 -13.25 6.77 3.52
CA HIS A 13 -12.37 5.63 3.78
C HIS A 13 -12.24 5.40 5.27
N ILE A 14 -12.18 4.13 5.66
CA ILE A 14 -11.94 3.70 7.03
C ILE A 14 -10.51 3.20 7.07
N MET A 15 -9.67 3.81 7.89
CA MET A 15 -8.27 3.44 8.06
C MET A 15 -8.01 3.03 9.50
N TYR A 16 -7.57 1.80 9.71
CA TYR A 16 -7.04 1.38 10.99
C TYR A 16 -5.58 1.85 11.11
N CYS A 17 -5.22 2.28 12.32
CA CYS A 17 -3.88 2.73 12.66
C CYS A 17 -3.55 2.32 14.10
N ARG A 18 -2.25 2.38 14.44
CA ARG A 18 -1.72 2.02 15.77
C ARG A 18 -2.08 0.60 16.17
N ASN A 19 -1.71 -0.37 15.34
CA ASN A 19 -1.96 -1.79 15.58
C ASN A 19 -3.46 -2.05 15.83
N SER A 20 -4.29 -1.50 14.94
CA SER A 20 -5.76 -1.59 14.97
C SER A 20 -6.47 -0.96 16.18
N THR A 21 -5.75 -0.27 17.07
CA THR A 21 -6.36 0.38 18.25
C THR A 21 -7.03 1.71 17.94
N ARG A 22 -6.72 2.31 16.78
CA ARG A 22 -7.30 3.58 16.34
C ARG A 22 -7.96 3.45 14.98
N LEU A 23 -9.17 4.01 14.88
CA LEU A 23 -9.89 4.14 13.62
C LEU A 23 -9.89 5.59 13.16
N GLN A 24 -9.45 5.83 11.93
CA GLN A 24 -9.60 7.11 11.24
C GLN A 24 -10.67 6.98 10.16
N VAL A 25 -11.50 8.02 10.04
CA VAL A 25 -12.50 8.14 8.99
C VAL A 25 -12.15 9.38 8.18
N VAL A 26 -11.67 9.18 6.97
CA VAL A 26 -11.21 10.26 6.09
C VAL A 26 -12.14 10.39 4.88
N PRO A 27 -12.32 11.60 4.31
CA PRO A 27 -13.12 11.79 3.11
C PRO A 27 -12.71 10.84 1.98
N LEU A 28 -13.64 10.45 1.11
CA LEU A 28 -13.34 9.57 -0.03
C LEU A 28 -12.20 10.09 -0.92
N LEU A 29 -12.05 11.42 -1.02
CA LEU A 29 -10.98 12.03 -1.82
C LEU A 29 -9.64 12.10 -1.10
N ALA A 30 -9.62 11.91 0.22
CA ALA A 30 -8.41 11.85 1.03
C ALA A 30 -7.90 10.40 1.12
N SER A 31 -7.63 9.80 -0.04
CA SER A 31 -7.20 8.40 -0.18
C SER A 31 -5.77 8.31 -0.73
N ARG A 32 -5.11 7.17 -0.52
CA ARG A 32 -3.71 7.00 -0.98
C ARG A 32 -3.61 7.00 -2.50
N SER A 33 -4.52 6.32 -3.19
CA SER A 33 -4.58 6.35 -4.66
C SER A 33 -4.80 7.76 -5.21
N GLN A 34 -5.64 8.57 -4.56
CA GLN A 34 -5.85 9.96 -4.96
C GLN A 34 -4.59 10.81 -4.73
N ALA A 35 -3.89 10.59 -3.61
CA ALA A 35 -2.62 11.28 -3.36
C ALA A 35 -1.56 10.96 -4.42
N LEU A 36 -1.38 9.69 -4.80
CA LEU A 36 -0.42 9.30 -5.85
C LEU A 36 -0.78 9.92 -7.21
N ARG A 37 -2.07 9.90 -7.60
CA ARG A 37 -2.52 10.56 -8.83
C ARG A 37 -2.35 12.07 -8.78
N TYR A 38 -2.60 12.68 -7.63
CA TYR A 38 -2.40 14.11 -7.42
C TYR A 38 -0.93 14.50 -7.60
N LEU A 39 0.01 13.71 -7.05
CA LEU A 39 1.45 13.91 -7.27
C LEU A 39 1.83 13.84 -8.75
N PHE A 40 1.27 12.88 -9.49
CA PHE A 40 1.45 12.80 -10.94
C PHE A 40 0.94 14.05 -11.66
N VAL A 41 -0.31 14.44 -11.43
CA VAL A 41 -0.94 15.57 -12.13
C VAL A 41 -0.30 16.91 -11.77
N ARG A 42 0.04 17.13 -10.50
CA ARG A 42 0.50 18.43 -10.01
C ARG A 42 2.00 18.64 -10.14
N TRP A 43 2.78 17.57 -10.00
CA TRP A 43 4.25 17.65 -9.99
C TRP A 43 4.90 16.94 -11.17
N GLY A 44 4.12 16.37 -12.10
CA GLY A 44 4.65 15.67 -13.27
C GLY A 44 5.39 14.37 -12.92
N LEU A 45 5.21 13.84 -11.71
CA LEU A 45 5.88 12.62 -11.26
C LEU A 45 5.17 11.39 -11.83
N SER A 46 5.75 10.76 -12.86
CA SER A 46 5.20 9.51 -13.41
C SER A 46 5.02 8.46 -12.32
N VAL A 47 3.80 7.91 -12.21
CA VAL A 47 3.49 6.82 -11.25
C VAL A 47 4.39 5.60 -11.48
N GLY A 48 4.77 5.35 -12.74
CA GLY A 48 5.73 4.30 -13.12
C GLY A 48 7.14 4.46 -12.55
N ASN A 49 7.52 5.71 -12.28
CA ASN A 49 8.84 6.03 -11.73
C ASN A 49 8.81 6.18 -10.20
N MET A 50 7.65 6.04 -9.56
CA MET A 50 7.54 6.11 -8.11
C MET A 50 8.01 4.81 -7.46
N TYR A 51 8.71 4.97 -6.34
CA TYR A 51 9.08 3.90 -5.43
C TYR A 51 8.25 4.04 -4.16
N LEU A 52 7.49 3.02 -3.83
CA LEU A 52 6.70 2.97 -2.61
C LEU A 52 7.31 1.96 -1.66
N ILE A 53 7.43 2.33 -0.39
CA ILE A 53 7.89 1.46 0.68
C ILE A 53 6.71 1.24 1.61
N THR A 54 6.32 -0.02 1.82
CA THR A 54 5.14 -0.40 2.62
C THR A 54 5.49 -1.51 3.60
N GLY A 55 4.83 -1.55 4.75
CA GLY A 55 4.88 -2.72 5.62
C GLY A 55 4.20 -3.93 5.00
N GLU A 56 4.67 -5.14 5.35
CA GLU A 56 3.98 -6.39 5.06
C GLU A 56 2.69 -6.49 5.88
N HIS A 57 2.81 -6.42 7.21
CA HIS A 57 1.68 -6.49 8.15
C HIS A 57 1.36 -5.11 8.76
N GLY A 58 1.58 -4.04 8.02
CA GLY A 58 1.12 -2.71 8.43
C GLY A 58 -0.41 -2.65 8.47
N ASP A 59 -0.99 -1.77 9.29
CA ASP A 59 -2.45 -1.76 9.48
C ASP A 59 -3.20 -1.64 8.16
N THR A 60 -2.95 -0.56 7.39
CA THR A 60 -3.58 -0.33 6.09
C THR A 60 -2.57 0.00 4.99
N ASP A 61 -1.28 -0.20 5.22
CA ASP A 61 -0.20 0.37 4.39
C ASP A 61 -0.30 -0.02 2.92
N GLN A 62 -0.72 -1.26 2.65
CA GLN A 62 -0.89 -1.78 1.29
C GLN A 62 -2.23 -1.40 0.66
N GLU A 63 -3.21 -0.93 1.44
CA GLU A 63 -4.58 -0.76 0.96
C GLU A 63 -4.68 0.45 0.01
N GLU A 64 -5.47 0.33 -1.06
CA GLU A 64 -5.69 1.39 -2.07
C GLU A 64 -4.44 1.74 -2.91
N MET A 65 -3.44 0.86 -2.94
CA MET A 65 -2.31 0.98 -3.85
C MET A 65 -2.71 0.66 -5.29
N LEU A 66 -2.09 1.37 -6.24
CA LEU A 66 -2.31 1.16 -7.67
C LEU A 66 -1.42 0.03 -8.18
N SER A 67 -1.87 -1.20 -7.97
CA SER A 67 -1.13 -2.41 -8.35
C SER A 67 -0.63 -2.38 -9.79
N GLY A 68 0.60 -2.84 -10.02
CA GLY A 68 1.20 -2.96 -11.34
C GLY A 68 1.66 -1.64 -11.99
N LEU A 69 1.45 -0.48 -11.35
CA LEU A 69 1.93 0.80 -11.88
C LEU A 69 3.26 1.24 -11.28
N HIS A 70 3.41 1.16 -9.96
CA HIS A 70 4.57 1.68 -9.25
C HIS A 70 5.50 0.55 -8.79
N LYS A 71 6.75 0.90 -8.50
CA LYS A 71 7.71 -0.02 -7.88
C LYS A 71 7.46 -0.07 -6.38
N THR A 72 7.44 -1.27 -5.80
CA THR A 72 7.09 -1.45 -4.39
C THR A 72 8.14 -2.26 -3.66
N VAL A 73 8.62 -1.73 -2.54
CA VAL A 73 9.44 -2.45 -1.57
C VAL A 73 8.57 -2.77 -0.36
N ILE A 74 8.46 -4.04 -0.02
CA ILE A 74 7.65 -4.52 1.10
C ILE A 74 8.57 -4.88 2.26
N LEU A 75 8.42 -4.17 3.36
CA LEU A 75 9.16 -4.38 4.59
C LEU A 75 8.54 -5.53 5.38
N ARG A 76 9.22 -6.68 5.41
CA ARG A 76 8.79 -7.85 6.20
C ARG A 76 9.29 -7.78 7.64
N ALA A 77 8.68 -8.58 8.50
CA ALA A 77 9.05 -8.77 9.90
C ALA A 77 9.16 -7.49 10.77
N VAL A 78 8.63 -6.36 10.31
CA VAL A 78 8.54 -5.11 11.09
C VAL A 78 7.42 -5.19 12.12
N THR A 79 6.31 -5.82 11.73
CA THR A 79 5.13 -6.05 12.57
C THR A 79 4.66 -7.49 12.37
N GLU A 80 4.26 -8.14 13.45
CA GLU A 80 3.74 -9.53 13.38
C GLU A 80 2.33 -9.59 12.78
N LYS A 81 1.53 -8.54 12.98
CA LYS A 81 0.14 -8.46 12.53
C LYS A 81 -0.29 -7.02 12.31
N GLY A 82 -1.19 -6.83 11.34
CA GLY A 82 -1.84 -5.56 11.07
C GLY A 82 -3.34 -5.61 11.32
N SER A 83 -4.09 -4.77 10.60
CA SER A 83 -5.55 -4.70 10.68
C SER A 83 -6.26 -5.63 9.67
N GLU A 84 -5.52 -6.59 9.14
CA GLU A 84 -5.91 -7.48 8.05
C GLU A 84 -7.21 -8.23 8.35
N ALA A 85 -7.38 -8.70 9.59
CA ALA A 85 -8.58 -9.37 10.07
C ALA A 85 -9.81 -8.45 10.19
N LEU A 86 -9.61 -7.14 10.30
CA LEU A 86 -10.68 -6.14 10.40
C LEU A 86 -11.09 -5.59 9.03
N LEU A 87 -10.17 -5.62 8.06
CA LEU A 87 -10.37 -5.10 6.72
C LEU A 87 -10.99 -6.12 5.77
N ARG A 88 -10.65 -7.42 5.92
CA ARG A 88 -10.97 -8.45 4.95
C ARG A 88 -12.14 -9.33 5.40
N SER A 89 -13.33 -9.03 4.86
CA SER A 89 -14.54 -9.86 4.98
C SER A 89 -14.68 -10.79 3.77
N SER A 90 -15.57 -11.79 3.83
CA SER A 90 -15.78 -12.80 2.75
C SER A 90 -16.13 -12.26 1.35
N GLY A 91 -16.29 -10.94 1.16
CA GLY A 91 -16.49 -10.28 -0.14
C GLY A 91 -15.61 -9.05 -0.39
N SER A 92 -14.50 -8.87 0.36
CA SER A 92 -13.50 -7.83 0.07
C SER A 92 -12.41 -8.36 -0.87
N TYR A 93 -11.67 -7.46 -1.53
CA TYR A 93 -10.51 -7.82 -2.34
C TYR A 93 -9.43 -8.55 -1.50
N HIS A 94 -8.74 -9.48 -2.14
CA HIS A 94 -7.64 -10.21 -1.56
C HIS A 94 -6.37 -9.38 -1.56
N ARG A 95 -5.42 -9.73 -0.70
CA ARG A 95 -4.11 -9.06 -0.63
C ARG A 95 -3.36 -9.13 -1.97
N THR A 96 -3.54 -10.24 -2.69
CA THR A 96 -3.01 -10.49 -4.04
C THR A 96 -3.54 -9.53 -5.10
N ASP A 97 -4.73 -8.95 -4.88
CA ASP A 97 -5.33 -7.99 -5.82
C ASP A 97 -4.63 -6.63 -5.75
N VAL A 98 -3.94 -6.36 -4.64
CA VAL A 98 -3.23 -5.10 -4.40
C VAL A 98 -1.72 -5.27 -4.62
N VAL A 99 -1.15 -6.36 -4.12
CA VAL A 99 0.24 -6.75 -4.35
C VAL A 99 0.26 -8.17 -4.93
N PRO A 100 0.37 -8.32 -6.25
CA PRO A 100 0.51 -9.62 -6.90
C PRO A 100 1.79 -10.29 -6.42
N SER A 101 1.69 -11.55 -6.01
CA SER A 101 2.80 -12.32 -5.46
C SER A 101 3.98 -12.45 -6.42
N GLU A 102 3.73 -12.40 -7.73
CA GLU A 102 4.71 -12.60 -8.81
C GLU A 102 4.93 -11.34 -9.67
N SER A 103 4.91 -10.16 -9.06
CA SER A 103 5.20 -8.92 -9.81
C SER A 103 6.70 -8.62 -9.85
N PRO A 104 7.29 -8.35 -11.04
CA PRO A 104 8.69 -7.90 -11.15
C PRO A 104 8.90 -6.48 -10.60
N LEU A 105 7.81 -5.76 -10.30
CA LEU A 105 7.83 -4.42 -9.70
C LEU A 105 7.81 -4.47 -8.17
N VAL A 106 7.78 -5.66 -7.56
CA VAL A 106 7.72 -5.86 -6.12
C VAL A 106 8.98 -6.57 -5.63
N SER A 107 9.58 -6.06 -4.56
CA SER A 107 10.65 -6.73 -3.81
C SER A 107 10.35 -6.72 -2.32
N TYR A 108 10.91 -7.68 -1.60
CA TYR A 108 10.72 -7.83 -0.16
C TYR A 108 12.06 -7.65 0.56
N THR A 109 12.00 -7.16 1.79
CA THR A 109 13.11 -7.24 2.74
C THR A 109 12.96 -8.49 3.60
N ASP A 110 14.04 -8.95 4.23
CA ASP A 110 14.12 -10.10 5.12
C ASP A 110 13.96 -9.73 6.61
N GLY A 111 13.98 -8.44 6.97
CA GLY A 111 13.36 -7.95 8.21
C GLY A 111 14.22 -7.14 9.18
N ASP A 112 15.52 -6.99 8.91
CA ASP A 112 16.42 -6.30 9.84
C ASP A 112 16.35 -4.75 9.73
N LEU A 113 15.54 -4.23 8.80
CA LEU A 113 15.39 -2.80 8.47
C LEU A 113 16.73 -2.09 8.24
N LYS A 114 17.76 -2.85 7.84
CA LYS A 114 19.09 -2.30 7.57
C LYS A 114 19.06 -1.47 6.30
N ALA A 115 19.78 -0.36 6.30
CA ALA A 115 19.84 0.54 5.14
C ALA A 115 20.31 -0.20 3.87
N ASP A 116 21.30 -1.09 4.00
CA ASP A 116 21.84 -1.88 2.89
C ASP A 116 20.82 -2.83 2.28
N GLU A 117 19.93 -3.38 3.11
CA GLU A 117 18.88 -4.31 2.71
C GLU A 117 17.78 -3.59 1.93
N ILE A 118 17.31 -2.45 2.45
CA ILE A 118 16.35 -1.58 1.76
C ILE A 118 16.95 -1.10 0.44
N MET A 119 18.23 -0.71 0.44
CA MET A 119 18.96 -0.31 -0.77
C MET A 119 19.06 -1.46 -1.78
N GLY A 120 19.30 -2.69 -1.31
CA GLY A 120 19.30 -3.89 -2.15
C GLY A 120 17.95 -4.14 -2.82
N ALA A 121 16.87 -4.07 -2.06
CA ALA A 121 15.50 -4.21 -2.56
C ALA A 121 15.16 -3.11 -3.60
N LEU A 122 15.50 -1.85 -3.30
CA LEU A 122 15.33 -0.73 -4.25
C LEU A 122 16.09 -0.95 -5.56
N LYS A 123 17.32 -1.47 -5.50
CA LYS A 123 18.12 -1.82 -6.68
C LYS A 123 17.45 -2.94 -7.49
N GLN A 124 16.85 -3.94 -6.83
CA GLN A 124 16.15 -5.04 -7.50
C GLN A 124 14.98 -4.54 -8.35
N VAL A 125 14.07 -3.76 -7.77
CA VAL A 125 12.92 -3.19 -8.50
C VAL A 125 13.31 -2.10 -9.51
N SER A 126 14.52 -1.57 -9.42
CA SER A 126 15.05 -0.64 -10.42
C SER A 126 15.50 -1.36 -11.69
N LYS A 127 16.18 -2.51 -11.56
CA LYS A 127 16.70 -3.29 -12.70
C LYS A 127 15.58 -3.79 -13.62
N THR A 128 14.42 -4.15 -13.04
CA THR A 128 13.26 -4.64 -13.81
C THR A 128 12.60 -3.56 -14.67
N SER A 129 12.86 -2.28 -14.42
CA SER A 129 12.35 -1.17 -15.25
C SER A 129 13.26 -0.76 -16.41
N SER A 130 14.50 -1.22 -16.43
CA SER A 130 15.49 -0.86 -17.46
C SER A 130 15.45 -1.76 -18.70
N GLY A 131 14.53 -2.73 -18.73
CA GLY A 131 14.34 -3.67 -19.85
C GLY A 131 13.08 -3.43 -20.68
N MET A 132 12.41 -2.29 -20.52
CA MET A 132 11.29 -1.84 -21.38
C MET A 132 11.72 -0.65 -22.23
#